data_AF-A0A1B6IGU8-F1
#
_entry.id   AF-A0A1B6IGU8-F1
#
_cell.length_a   1.000
_cell.length_b   1.000
_cell.length_c   1.000
_cell.angle_alpha   90.00
_cell.angle_beta   90.00
_cell.angle_gamma   90.00
#
_symmetry.space_group_name_H-M   'P 1'
#
loop_
_entity.id
_entity.type
_entity.pdbx_description
1 polymer ?
#
loop_
_entity_poly.entity_id
_entity_poly.type
_entity_poly.pdbx_seq_one_letter_code
_entity_poly.pdbx_strand_id
1 'polypeptide(L)'
;MACSSTVKESAHTEVAEEEMWLGTNEAATLGSEEVAARLRVDLRTGLWWREAELRRQLAGHNEFCVKEDDPLWKKYIEQFKNPLILLLLASALVSVCMRQLDDAVSITVAILIVVT
;
A
#
# COMPACT_ATOMS: atom_id res chain seq x y z
N MET A 1 -0.08 -15.05 4.26
CA MET A 1 0.28 -14.10 5.33
C MET A 1 -0.14 -12.74 4.81
N ALA A 2 -1.46 -12.52 4.80
CA ALA A 2 -2.04 -11.40 4.08
C ALA A 2 -2.05 -10.18 5.00
N CYS A 3 -1.30 -9.14 4.63
CA CYS A 3 -1.55 -7.78 5.09
C CYS A 3 -3.03 -7.51 4.75
N SER A 4 -3.88 -7.43 5.77
CA SER A 4 -5.34 -7.38 5.62
C SER A 4 -5.72 -6.23 4.70
N SER A 5 -5.91 -6.56 3.42
CA SER A 5 -6.50 -5.71 2.41
C SER A 5 -7.99 -5.64 2.70
N THR A 6 -8.33 -4.88 3.73
CA THR A 6 -9.70 -4.46 4.01
C THR A 6 -9.65 -3.02 4.51
N VAL A 7 -9.29 -2.10 3.62
CA VAL A 7 -9.91 -0.77 3.66
C VAL A 7 -11.36 -1.00 3.24
N LYS A 8 -12.18 -1.46 4.19
CA LYS A 8 -13.63 -1.44 4.09
C LYS A 8 -14.09 -0.24 4.89
N GLU A 9 -14.43 0.80 4.15
CA GLU A 9 -15.29 1.87 4.61
C GLU A 9 -16.62 1.23 5.05
N SER A 10 -16.86 1.14 6.36
CA SER A 10 -18.11 0.68 6.95
C SER A 10 -18.21 1.22 8.37
N ALA A 11 -19.12 2.18 8.53
CA ALA A 11 -19.40 2.93 9.75
C ALA A 11 -19.84 2.07 10.95
N HIS A 12 -19.68 2.65 12.14
CA HIS A 12 -20.21 2.25 13.45
C HIS A 12 -19.55 1.05 14.15
N THR A 13 -18.44 1.31 14.87
CA THR A 13 -18.09 0.76 16.21
C THR A 13 -16.94 1.61 16.78
N GLU A 14 -17.20 2.86 17.20
CA GLU A 14 -16.13 3.80 17.61
C GLU A 14 -15.99 4.00 19.13
N VAL A 15 -16.84 3.42 19.99
CA VAL A 15 -16.97 3.91 21.38
C VAL A 15 -16.21 3.08 22.44
N ALA A 16 -15.35 2.13 22.06
CA ALA A 16 -14.60 1.33 23.04
C ALA A 16 -13.08 1.16 22.76
N GLU A 17 -12.62 1.48 21.55
CA GLU A 17 -11.19 1.38 21.20
C GLU A 17 -10.38 2.65 21.51
N GLU A 18 -11.04 3.81 21.57
CA GLU A 18 -10.40 5.11 21.83
C GLU A 18 -9.81 5.26 23.25
N GLU A 19 -10.28 4.51 24.26
CA GLU A 19 -9.81 4.71 25.64
C GLU A 19 -8.43 4.09 25.95
N MET A 20 -7.91 3.19 25.10
CA MET A 20 -6.75 2.36 25.46
C MET A 20 -5.42 2.82 24.87
N TRP A 21 -5.44 3.67 23.83
CA TRP A 21 -4.23 3.99 23.06
C TRP A 21 -4.01 5.50 22.95
N LEU A 22 -2.82 5.93 23.34
CA LEU A 22 -2.39 7.31 23.20
C LEU A 22 -2.00 7.57 21.74
N GLY A 23 -2.66 8.52 21.09
CA GLY A 23 -2.31 8.90 19.71
C GLY A 23 -0.92 9.55 19.63
N THR A 24 -0.25 9.42 18.48
CA THR A 24 1.11 9.95 18.28
C THR A 24 1.20 11.46 18.55
N ASN A 25 0.22 12.24 18.08
CA ASN A 25 0.20 13.68 18.27
C ASN A 25 0.07 14.08 19.75
N GLU A 26 -0.76 13.35 20.50
CA GLU A 26 -0.94 13.58 21.93
C GLU A 26 0.32 13.17 22.70
N ALA A 27 0.84 11.97 22.44
CA ALA A 27 2.06 11.45 23.05
C ALA A 27 3.27 12.38 22.84
N ALA A 28 3.40 12.99 21.66
CA ALA A 28 4.51 13.90 21.33
C ALA A 28 4.50 15.19 22.16
N THR A 29 3.35 15.57 22.72
CA THR A 29 3.21 16.80 23.54
C THR A 29 3.33 16.54 25.04
N LEU A 30 3.34 15.27 25.47
CA LEU A 30 3.36 14.89 26.88
C LEU A 30 4.79 14.52 27.32
N GLY A 31 5.06 14.71 28.62
CA GLY A 31 6.30 14.25 29.25
C GLY A 31 6.35 12.72 29.36
N SER A 32 7.55 12.14 29.45
CA SER A 32 7.74 10.69 29.51
C SER A 32 7.04 10.02 30.70
N GLU A 33 6.99 10.67 31.86
CA GLU A 33 6.28 10.17 33.05
C GLU A 33 4.76 10.15 32.85
N GLU A 34 4.22 11.20 32.22
CA GLU A 34 2.79 11.31 31.94
C GLU A 34 2.33 10.26 30.92
N VAL A 35 3.14 10.05 29.87
CA VAL A 35 2.91 8.98 28.88
C VAL A 35 2.94 7.60 29.55
N ALA A 36 3.91 7.36 30.44
CA ALA A 36 4.02 6.10 31.17
C ALA A 36 2.83 5.86 32.12
N ALA A 37 2.37 6.89 32.82
CA ALA A 37 1.18 6.81 33.68
C ALA A 37 -0.08 6.49 32.86
N ARG A 38 -0.26 7.16 31.73
CA ARG A 38 -1.43 7.00 30.84
C ARG A 38 -1.46 5.64 30.17
N LEU A 39 -0.30 5.10 29.77
CA LEU A 39 -0.16 3.75 29.22
C LEU A 39 -0.04 2.65 30.28
N ARG A 40 -0.06 3.01 31.57
CA ARG A 40 0.12 2.12 32.72
C ARG A 40 1.39 1.26 32.62
N VAL A 41 2.51 1.90 32.29
CA VAL A 41 3.83 1.29 32.14
C VAL A 41 4.75 1.78 33.24
N ASP A 42 5.54 0.89 33.82
CA ASP A 42 6.65 1.26 34.70
C ASP A 42 7.88 1.61 33.85
N LEU A 43 8.46 2.80 34.06
CA LEU A 43 9.65 3.26 33.32
C LEU A 43 10.92 2.45 33.60
N ARG A 44 11.01 1.78 34.75
CA ARG A 44 12.19 1.01 35.17
C ARG A 44 12.11 -0.44 34.76
N THR A 45 10.93 -1.04 34.87
CA THR A 45 10.72 -2.48 34.64
C THR A 45 9.99 -2.79 33.34
N GLY A 46 9.32 -1.80 32.74
CA GLY A 46 8.57 -1.94 31.50
C GLY A 46 7.23 -2.64 31.68
N LEU A 47 6.75 -3.26 30.61
CA LEU A 47 5.52 -4.06 30.60
C LEU A 47 5.79 -5.50 31.05
N TRP A 48 4.82 -6.07 31.75
CA TRP A 48 4.82 -7.50 32.06
C TRP A 48 4.53 -8.33 30.80
N TRP A 49 5.11 -9.53 30.69
CA TRP A 49 4.99 -10.38 29.50
C TRP A 49 3.54 -10.64 29.08
N ARG A 50 2.65 -10.87 30.04
CA ARG A 50 1.23 -11.16 29.79
C ARG A 50 0.49 -9.94 29.23
N GLU A 51 0.84 -8.75 29.72
CA GLU A 51 0.26 -7.48 29.28
C GLU A 51 0.80 -7.12 27.88
N ALA A 52 2.09 -7.34 27.63
CA ALA A 52 2.69 -7.17 26.31
C ALA A 52 2.04 -8.10 25.27
N GLU A 53 1.77 -9.36 25.64
CA GLU A 53 1.07 -10.30 24.75
C GLU A 53 -0.36 -9.87 24.45
N LEU A 54 -1.11 -9.44 25.47
CA LEU A 54 -2.47 -8.92 25.30
C LEU A 54 -2.48 -7.71 24.35
N ARG A 55 -1.57 -6.75 24.57
CA ARG A 55 -1.43 -5.57 23.71
C ARG A 55 -1.04 -5.94 22.28
N ARG A 56 -0.19 -6.94 22.09
CA ARG A 56 0.20 -7.43 20.76
C ARG A 56 -0.95 -8.10 20.02
N GLN A 57 -1.85 -8.79 20.73
CA GLN A 57 -3.05 -9.38 20.12
C GLN A 57 -4.06 -8.31 19.68
N LEU A 58 -4.11 -7.17 20.39
CA LEU A 58 -5.02 -6.07 20.10
C LEU A 58 -4.48 -5.12 19.02
N ALA A 59 -3.22 -4.68 19.13
CA ALA A 59 -2.60 -3.73 18.20
C ALA A 59 -1.92 -4.38 17.00
N GLY A 60 -1.65 -5.68 17.05
CA GLY A 60 -0.85 -6.37 16.05
C GLY A 60 0.65 -6.17 16.23
N HIS A 61 1.43 -6.66 15.25
CA HIS A 61 2.88 -6.53 15.25
C HIS A 61 3.29 -5.15 14.74
N ASN A 62 4.36 -4.59 15.32
CA ASN A 62 4.97 -3.36 14.82
C ASN A 62 5.84 -3.66 13.59
N GLU A 63 5.17 -3.99 12.48
CA GLU A 63 5.80 -4.23 11.19
C GLU A 63 5.28 -3.22 10.16
N PHE A 64 6.15 -2.80 9.25
CA PHE A 64 5.71 -1.96 8.14
C PHE A 64 4.80 -2.78 7.24
N CYS A 65 3.63 -2.23 6.94
CA CYS A 65 2.78 -2.74 5.87
C CYS A 65 3.49 -2.52 4.53
N VAL A 66 4.37 -3.44 4.15
CA VAL A 66 4.93 -3.51 2.82
C VAL A 66 3.77 -3.88 1.91
N LYS A 67 3.38 -2.95 1.03
CA LYS A 67 2.45 -3.30 -0.05
C LYS A 67 3.09 -4.43 -0.82
N GLU A 68 2.39 -5.55 -0.95
CA GLU A 68 2.82 -6.64 -1.81
C GLU A 68 3.14 -6.04 -3.19
N ASP A 69 4.30 -6.40 -3.74
CA ASP A 69 4.71 -5.92 -5.04
C ASP A 69 3.61 -6.22 -6.05
N ASP A 70 3.11 -5.17 -6.71
CA ASP A 70 2.13 -5.35 -7.77
C ASP A 70 2.69 -6.34 -8.79
N PRO A 71 1.91 -7.38 -9.15
CA PRO A 71 2.41 -8.43 -10.01
C PRO A 71 2.76 -7.83 -11.38
N LEU A 72 3.80 -8.36 -12.03
CA LEU A 72 4.40 -7.76 -13.24
C LEU A 72 3.38 -7.46 -14.34
N TRP A 73 2.34 -8.29 -14.49
CA TRP A 73 1.25 -8.07 -15.45
C TRP A 73 0.42 -6.82 -15.14
N LYS A 74 0.20 -6.49 -13.85
CA LYS A 74 -0.53 -5.28 -13.45
C LYS A 74 0.28 -4.03 -13.77
N LYS A 75 1.60 -4.07 -13.55
CA LYS A 75 2.53 -3.00 -13.95
C LYS A 75 2.53 -2.80 -15.47
N TYR A 76 2.45 -3.88 -16.25
CA TYR A 76 2.34 -3.81 -17.72
C TYR A 76 1.03 -3.18 -18.19
N ILE A 77 -0.11 -3.52 -17.57
CA ILE A 77 -1.41 -2.89 -17.88
C ILE A 77 -1.40 -1.39 -17.52
N GLU A 78 -0.75 -1.00 -16.43
CA GLU A 78 -0.58 0.41 -16.06
C GLU A 78 0.16 1.21 -17.14
N GLN A 79 1.12 0.59 -17.85
CA GLN A 79 1.84 1.25 -18.94
C GLN A 79 0.94 1.62 -20.12
N PHE A 80 -0.13 0.87 -20.41
CA PHE A 80 -1.09 1.25 -21.47
C PHE A 80 -1.83 2.56 -21.17
N LYS A 81 -1.88 3.02 -19.91
CA LYS A 81 -2.41 4.34 -19.58
C LYS A 81 -1.49 5.48 -20.00
N ASN A 82 -0.24 5.19 -20.39
CA ASN A 82 0.64 6.23 -20.91
C ASN A 82 0.16 6.68 -22.29
N PRO A 83 -0.07 8.00 -22.48
CA PRO A 83 -0.59 8.53 -23.74
C PRO A 83 0.34 8.21 -24.93
N LEU A 84 1.64 8.03 -24.69
CA LEU A 84 2.62 7.66 -25.70
C LEU A 84 2.37 6.25 -26.27
N ILE A 85 2.15 5.25 -25.42
CA ILE A 85 1.88 3.86 -25.85
C ILE A 85 0.53 3.78 -26.58
N LEU A 86 -0.48 4.49 -26.08
CA LEU A 86 -1.78 4.61 -26.74
C LEU A 86 -1.68 5.21 -28.14
N LEU A 87 -0.87 6.26 -28.31
CA LEU A 87 -0.64 6.90 -29.60
C LEU A 87 0.06 5.92 -30.57
N LEU A 88 1.07 5.19 -30.10
CA LEU A 88 1.78 4.20 -30.91
C LEU A 88 0.87 3.04 -31.35
N LEU A 89 0.02 2.53 -30.46
CA LEU A 89 -0.98 1.50 -30.80
C LEU A 89 -2.02 2.00 -31.81
N ALA A 90 -2.47 3.26 -31.66
CA ALA A 90 -3.38 3.87 -32.62
C ALA A 90 -2.75 3.98 -34.02
N SER A 91 -1.46 4.33 -34.11
CA SER A 91 -0.71 4.34 -35.37
C SER A 91 -0.62 2.95 -35.98
N ALA A 92 -0.26 1.94 -35.19
CA ALA A 92 -0.21 0.55 -35.66
C ALA A 92 -1.57 0.07 -36.19
N LEU A 93 -2.67 0.42 -35.52
CA LEU A 93 -4.04 0.11 -35.95
C LEU A 93 -4.36 0.73 -37.32
N VAL A 94 -4.00 2.00 -37.54
CA VAL A 94 -4.19 2.68 -38.83
C VAL A 94 -3.38 2.00 -39.94
N SER A 95 -2.12 1.62 -39.68
CA SER A 95 -1.27 0.93 -40.67
C SER A 95 -1.85 -0.45 -41.05
N VAL A 96 -2.43 -1.19 -40.10
CA VAL A 96 -3.14 -2.46 -40.37
C VAL A 96 -4.39 -2.22 -41.23
N CYS A 97 -5.20 -1.21 -40.90
CA CYS A 97 -6.39 -0.84 -41.68
C CYS A 97 -6.04 -0.48 -43.14
N MET A 98 -4.88 0.15 -43.36
CA MET A 98 -4.37 0.46 -44.70
C MET A 98 -3.86 -0.76 -45.49
N ARG A 99 -3.77 -1.96 -44.86
CA ARG A 99 -3.15 -3.18 -45.41
C ARG A 99 -1.64 -3.05 -45.66
N GLN A 100 -0.98 -2.05 -45.07
CA GLN A 100 0.48 -1.92 -45.06
C GLN A 100 1.05 -2.74 -43.89
N LEU A 101 1.20 -4.04 -44.10
CA LEU A 101 1.74 -4.93 -43.07
C LEU A 101 3.21 -4.62 -42.75
N ASP A 102 4.00 -4.18 -43.74
CA ASP A 102 5.41 -3.83 -43.53
C ASP A 102 5.59 -2.66 -42.55
N ASP A 103 4.69 -1.67 -42.58
CA ASP A 103 4.71 -0.52 -41.68
C ASP A 103 4.19 -0.88 -40.28
N ALA A 104 3.09 -1.64 -40.22
CA ALA A 104 2.51 -2.12 -38.95
C ALA A 104 3.48 -3.02 -38.16
N VAL A 105 4.24 -3.88 -38.85
CA VAL A 105 5.25 -4.76 -38.24
C VAL A 105 6.40 -3.93 -37.67
N SER A 106 6.89 -2.93 -38.40
CA SER A 106 7.97 -2.04 -37.94
C SER A 106 7.60 -1.29 -36.65
N ILE A 107 6.41 -0.69 -36.61
CA ILE A 107 5.91 0.06 -35.44
C ILE A 107 5.75 -0.87 -34.23
N THR A 108 5.20 -2.08 -34.45
CA THR A 108 4.96 -3.06 -33.38
C THR A 108 6.26 -3.59 -32.78
N VAL A 109 7.27 -3.88 -33.60
CA VAL A 109 8.60 -4.33 -33.14
C VAL A 109 9.29 -3.23 -32.32
N ALA A 110 9.21 -1.97 -32.74
CA ALA A 110 9.76 -0.84 -31.99
C ALA A 110 9.14 -0.72 -30.58
N ILE A 111 7.81 -0.92 -30.47
CA ILE A 111 7.11 -0.91 -29.18
C ILE A 111 7.52 -2.10 -28.31
N LEU A 112 7.66 -3.30 -28.88
CA LEU A 112 8.05 -4.49 -28.12
C LEU A 112 9.45 -4.36 -27.50
N ILE A 113 10.38 -3.74 -28.21
CA ILE A 113 11.75 -3.50 -27.72
C ILE A 113 11.78 -2.43 -26.61
N VAL A 114 10.93 -1.39 -26.69
CA VAL A 114 10.92 -0.33 -25.68
C VAL A 114 10.23 -0.74 -24.38
N VAL A 115 9.30 -1.69 -24.45
CA VAL A 115 8.45 -2.09 -23.32
C VAL A 115 8.97 -3.32 -22.57
N THR A 116 9.78 -4.17 -23.23
CA THR A 116 10.42 -5.36 -22.64
C THR A 116 11.75 -4.99 -22.00
#